data_AF-A0A8S0FF55-F1
#
_entry.id   AF-A0A8S0FF55-F1
#
_cell.length_a   1.000
_cell.length_b   1.000
_cell.length_c   1.000
_cell.angle_alpha   90.00
_cell.angle_beta   90.00
_cell.angle_gamma   90.00
#
_symmetry.space_group_name_H-M   'P 1'
#
loop_
_entity.id
_entity.type
_entity.pdbx_description
1 polymer ?
#
loop_
_entity_poly.entity_id
_entity_poly.type
_entity_poly.pdbx_seq_one_letter_code
_entity_poly.pdbx_strand_id
1 'polypeptide(L)' 'MKPGETLVLKPGQGICLPPRLYHRFWAEKAFVLGWEISMVNDDQHDNYFLEPGGRFPAIEEDEPVKWLLCGEYGILR' A
#
# COMPACT_ATOMS: atom_id res chain seq x y z
N MET A 1 17.70 3.63 -16.12
CA MET A 1 16.26 3.86 -16.32
C MET A 1 16.02 5.34 -16.55
N LYS A 2 15.05 5.68 -17.39
CA LYS A 2 14.58 7.06 -17.55
C LYS A 2 13.57 7.39 -16.44
N PRO A 3 13.41 8.66 -16.05
CA PRO A 3 12.34 9.07 -15.14
C PRO A 3 10.98 8.61 -15.67
N GLY A 4 10.16 8.00 -14.78
CA GLY A 4 8.82 7.49 -15.12
C GLY A 4 8.78 6.19 -15.90
N GLU A 5 9.91 5.56 -16.19
CA GLU A 5 9.97 4.26 -16.87
C GLU A 5 9.35 3.15 -16.01
N THR A 6 8.55 2.27 -16.63
CA THR A 6 7.96 1.11 -15.96
C THR A 6 8.94 -0.04 -15.89
N LEU A 7 9.15 -0.60 -14.70
CA LEU A 7 9.91 -1.83 -14.47
C LEU A 7 8.94 -3.00 -14.31
N VAL A 8 9.21 -4.11 -15.00
CA VAL A 8 8.45 -5.37 -14.84
C VAL A 8 9.22 -6.31 -13.92
N LEU A 9 8.63 -6.64 -12.78
CA LEU A 9 9.14 -7.67 -11.86
C LEU A 9 8.51 -9.02 -12.18
N LYS A 10 9.33 -10.02 -12.45
CA LYS A 10 8.92 -11.43 -12.57
C LYS A 10 8.80 -12.07 -11.18
N PRO A 11 8.07 -13.19 -11.04
CA PRO A 11 8.01 -13.93 -9.79
C PRO A 11 9.40 -14.19 -9.19
N GLY A 12 9.58 -13.88 -7.91
CA GLY A 12 10.84 -14.00 -7.18
C GLY A 12 11.78 -12.78 -7.27
N GLN A 13 11.45 -11.77 -8.07
CA GLN A 13 12.22 -10.53 -8.13
C GLN A 13 11.69 -9.48 -7.14
N GLY A 14 12.59 -8.62 -6.67
CA GLY A 14 12.27 -7.48 -5.83
C GLY A 14 13.03 -6.24 -6.27
N ILE A 15 12.60 -5.09 -5.77
CA ILE A 15 13.27 -3.79 -5.96
C ILE A 15 13.33 -3.07 -4.61
N CYS A 16 14.43 -2.36 -4.37
CA CYS A 16 14.56 -1.47 -3.21
C CYS A 16 14.13 -0.06 -3.61
N LEU A 17 13.15 0.50 -2.90
CA LEU A 17 12.64 1.85 -3.11
C LEU A 17 13.14 2.75 -1.96
N PRO A 18 14.12 3.64 -2.21
CA PRO A 18 14.59 4.56 -1.17
C PRO A 18 13.49 5.57 -0.79
N PRO A 19 13.55 6.15 0.42
CA PRO A 19 12.60 7.17 0.84
C PRO A 19 12.48 8.31 -0.19
N ARG A 20 11.26 8.83 -0.36
CA ARG A 20 10.91 9.95 -1.27
C ARG A 20 11.02 9.64 -2.77
N LEU A 21 11.29 8.40 -3.17
CA LEU A 21 11.14 7.98 -4.56
C LEU A 21 9.67 7.67 -4.85
N TYR A 22 9.01 8.46 -5.70
CA TYR A 22 7.65 8.15 -6.14
C TYR A 22 7.61 6.80 -6.87
N HIS A 23 6.60 6.01 -6.54
CA HIS A 23 6.38 4.71 -7.13
C HIS A 23 4.89 4.40 -7.19
N ARG A 24 4.50 3.61 -8.20
CA ARG A 24 3.18 3.03 -8.38
C ARG A 24 3.36 1.64 -8.96
N PHE A 25 2.62 0.68 -8.46
CA PHE A 25 2.66 -0.70 -8.94
C PHE A 25 1.24 -1.21 -9.19
N TRP A 26 1.15 -2.20 -10.07
CA TRP A 26 -0.10 -2.90 -10.39
C TRP A 26 0.24 -4.32 -10.85
N ALA A 27 -0.74 -5.21 -10.73
CA ALA A 27 -0.61 -6.56 -11.25
C ALA A 27 -0.92 -6.55 -12.76
N GLU A 28 0.08 -6.88 -13.60
CA GLU A 28 -0.12 -6.92 -15.04
C GLU A 28 -0.66 -8.29 -15.47
N LYS A 29 -1.83 -8.33 -16.13
CA LYS A 29 -2.46 -9.52 -16.75
C LYS A 29 -2.95 -10.64 -15.81
N ALA A 30 -2.48 -10.73 -14.58
CA ALA A 30 -2.89 -11.78 -13.64
C ALA A 30 -2.82 -11.31 -12.19
N PHE A 31 -3.37 -12.10 -11.28
CA PHE A 31 -3.18 -11.89 -9.84
C PHE A 31 -1.71 -12.10 -9.45
N VAL A 32 -1.22 -11.24 -8.56
CA VAL A 32 0.16 -11.28 -8.06
C VAL A 32 0.12 -11.31 -6.53
N LEU A 33 0.91 -12.19 -5.93
CA LEU A 33 1.25 -12.12 -4.52
C LEU A 33 2.54 -11.29 -4.37
N GLY A 34 2.43 -10.17 -3.65
CA GLY A 34 3.56 -9.34 -3.27
C GLY A 34 3.74 -9.32 -1.76
N TRP A 35 4.95 -9.02 -1.31
CA TRP A 35 5.25 -8.73 0.08
C TRP A 35 6.22 -7.56 0.16
N GLU A 36 6.13 -6.81 1.25
CA GLU A 36 7.03 -5.70 1.55
C GLU A 36 7.97 -6.10 2.69
N ILE A 37 9.24 -5.74 2.56
CA ILE A 37 10.20 -5.78 3.66
C ILE A 37 10.76 -4.38 3.77
N SER A 38 10.43 -3.69 4.86
CA SER A 38 10.76 -2.29 5.07
C SER A 38 11.26 -2.05 6.49
N MET A 39 11.61 -0.79 6.78
CA MET A 39 11.75 -0.32 8.15
C MET A 39 10.37 -0.24 8.82
N VAL A 40 10.25 0.47 9.94
CA VAL A 40 8.95 0.70 10.57
C VAL A 40 8.03 1.42 9.57
N ASN A 41 6.83 0.85 9.36
CA ASN A 41 5.75 1.45 8.59
C ASN A 41 4.88 2.33 9.50
N ASP A 42 4.57 3.54 9.04
CA ASP A 42 3.62 4.47 9.67
C ASP A 42 2.66 5.04 8.61
N ASP A 43 1.69 4.22 8.21
CA ASP A 43 0.71 4.58 7.18
C ASP A 43 -0.06 5.89 7.46
N GLN A 44 -0.10 6.36 8.72
CA GLN A 44 -0.80 7.59 9.10
C GLN A 44 -0.02 8.87 8.73
N HIS A 45 1.31 8.82 8.69
CA HIS A 45 2.14 10.02 8.53
C HIS A 45 3.25 9.89 7.48
N ASP A 46 3.63 8.69 7.06
CA ASP A 46 4.78 8.47 6.17
C ASP A 46 4.43 8.42 4.67
N ASN A 47 3.14 8.51 4.33
CA ASN A 47 2.64 8.48 2.97
C ASN A 47 2.41 9.88 2.40
N TYR A 48 3.07 10.19 1.28
CA TYR A 48 2.79 11.41 0.48
C TYR A 48 2.36 11.02 -0.93
N PHE A 49 1.06 11.17 -1.20
CA PHE A 49 0.48 10.90 -2.52
C PHE A 49 0.63 12.10 -3.45
N LEU A 50 0.95 11.83 -4.72
CA LEU A 50 1.10 12.87 -5.74
C LEU A 50 -0.22 13.64 -5.95
N GLU A 51 -1.32 12.91 -5.96
CA GLU A 51 -2.67 13.46 -6.01
C GLU A 51 -3.28 13.43 -4.61
N PRO A 52 -4.00 14.48 -4.18
CA PRO A 52 -4.70 14.46 -2.91
C PRO A 52 -5.72 13.31 -2.86
N GLY A 53 -5.53 12.40 -1.91
CA GLY A 53 -6.39 11.24 -1.67
C GLY A 53 -6.09 10.65 -0.30
N GLY A 54 -7.11 10.23 0.44
CA GLY A 54 -6.92 9.61 1.73
C GLY A 54 -6.23 8.23 1.60
N ARG A 55 -5.36 7.89 2.55
CA ARG A 55 -4.75 6.54 2.65
C ARG A 55 -5.78 5.46 2.98
N PHE A 56 -6.79 5.82 3.76
CA PHE A 56 -7.85 4.95 4.23
C PHE A 56 -9.20 5.47 3.73
N PRO A 57 -10.05 4.59 3.16
CA PRO A 57 -11.41 4.96 2.79
C PRO A 57 -12.32 5.10 4.02
N ALA A 58 -13.42 5.85 3.88
CA ALA A 58 -14.53 5.78 4.82
C ALA A 58 -15.30 4.48 4.60
N ILE A 59 -15.81 3.89 5.68
CA ILE A 59 -16.60 2.65 5.66
C ILE A 59 -18.03 2.99 6.08
N GLU A 60 -19.00 2.46 5.33
CA GLU A 60 -20.41 2.46 5.72
C GLU A 60 -20.68 1.15 6.45
N GLU A 61 -21.08 1.23 7.72
CA GLU A 61 -21.35 0.06 8.58
C GLU A 61 -22.78 -0.45 8.33
N ASP A 62 -22.99 -1.07 7.17
CA ASP A 62 -24.30 -1.57 6.72
C ASP A 62 -24.65 -2.97 7.28
N GLU A 63 -23.66 -3.69 7.81
CA GLU A 63 -23.83 -4.98 8.49
C GLU A 63 -22.91 -5.13 9.71
N PRO A 64 -23.19 -6.08 10.64
CA PRO A 64 -22.32 -6.32 11.78
C PRO A 64 -20.90 -6.76 11.38
N VAL A 65 -19.89 -6.11 11.96
CA VAL A 65 -18.47 -6.38 11.71
C VAL A 65 -18.11 -7.84 11.98
N LYS A 66 -17.54 -8.52 10.97
CA LYS A 66 -17.04 -9.89 11.09
C LYS A 66 -15.59 -9.98 11.56
N TRP A 67 -14.76 -9.04 11.12
CA TRP A 67 -13.34 -8.92 11.47
C TRP A 67 -12.95 -7.44 11.52
N LEU A 68 -12.07 -7.07 12.44
CA LEU A 68 -11.54 -5.72 12.54
C LEU A 68 -10.40 -5.48 11.54
N LEU A 69 -10.37 -4.30 10.93
CA LEU A 69 -9.21 -3.82 10.18
C LEU A 69 -8.09 -3.37 11.14
N CYS A 70 -6.87 -3.27 10.62
CA CYS A 70 -5.70 -2.94 11.44
C CYS A 70 -5.79 -1.58 12.16
N GLY A 71 -6.57 -0.64 11.60
CA GLY A 71 -6.81 0.69 12.19
C GLY A 71 -7.92 0.75 13.25
N GLU A 72 -8.68 -0.32 13.46
CA GLU A 72 -9.95 -0.27 14.21
C GLU A 72 -9.86 -0.85 15.62
N TYR A 73 -8.69 -1.37 16.03
CA TYR A 73 -8.50 -1.97 17.35
C TYR A 73 -8.74 -1.02 18.52
N GLY A 74 -8.79 0.29 18.28
CA GLY A 74 -9.17 1.28 19.29
C GLY A 74 -10.57 1.06 19.88
N ILE A 75 -11.47 0.40 19.15
CA ILE A 75 -12.84 0.08 19.61
C ILE A 75 -12.83 -0.97 20.73
N LEU A 76 -11.77 -1.78 20.84
CA LEU A 76 -11.64 -2.81 21.88
C LEU A 76 -11.03 -2.30 23.19
N ARG A 77 -10.55 -1.05 23.22
CA ARG A 77 -9.82 -0.47 24.36
C ARG A 77 -10.72 0.26 25.34
#